data_AF-A0A9D1XLQ2-F1
#
_entry.id   AF-A0A9D1XLQ2-F1
#
_cell.length_a   1.000
_cell.length_b   1.000
_cell.length_c   1.000
_cell.angle_alpha   90.00
_cell.angle_beta   90.00
_cell.angle_gamma   90.00
#
_symmetry.space_group_name_H-M   'P 1'
#
loop_
_entity.id
_entity.type
_entity.pdbx_description
1 polymer ?
#
loop_
_entity_poly.entity_id
_entity_poly.type
_entity_poly.pdbx_seq_one_letter_code
_entity_poly.pdbx_strand_id
1 'polypeptide(L)'
;MQKGIHETTEYLEIFLRNLLLNEKNELHNRDMHISGSLNTAKVDIENTEVDIQNTEVDIESTLLEKNLSIKTANHVRKLFEKFGYDEVFGRSAVMKVIDLKQSGASKFLSNLVQKDIIEPVSGHGKGKYKFKK
;
A
#
# COMPACT_ATOMS: atom_id res chain seq x y z
N MET A 1 -33.36 -0.92 18.82
CA MET A 1 -33.76 -1.65 17.60
C MET A 1 -32.73 -1.38 16.52
N GLN A 2 -31.70 -2.23 16.42
CA GLN A 2 -30.67 -2.14 15.37
C GLN A 2 -31.15 -2.94 14.16
N LYS A 3 -31.40 -2.24 13.05
CA LYS A 3 -31.49 -2.81 11.69
C LYS A 3 -30.12 -3.46 11.43
N GLY A 4 -29.99 -4.75 11.18
CA GLY A 4 -30.72 -5.53 10.19
C GLY A 4 -29.74 -5.96 9.08
N ILE A 5 -28.54 -6.41 9.48
CA ILE A 5 -27.59 -7.06 8.58
C ILE A 5 -27.70 -8.54 8.91
N HIS A 6 -28.36 -9.30 8.05
CA HIS A 6 -28.44 -10.74 8.14
C HIS A 6 -27.29 -11.35 7.32
N GLU A 7 -26.64 -12.37 7.86
CA GLU A 7 -25.72 -13.21 7.10
C GLU A 7 -26.53 -13.90 5.99
N THR A 8 -26.35 -13.50 4.73
CA THR A 8 -27.06 -14.13 3.61
C THR A 8 -26.15 -15.17 2.97
N THR A 9 -26.56 -16.44 3.05
CA THR A 9 -25.96 -17.59 2.35
C THR A 9 -26.32 -17.65 0.86
N GLU A 10 -26.96 -16.60 0.35
CA GLU A 10 -27.55 -16.51 -0.99
C GLU A 10 -26.57 -16.91 -2.10
N TYR A 11 -25.30 -16.48 -2.02
CA TYR A 11 -24.29 -16.86 -3.00
C TYR A 11 -24.02 -18.37 -3.00
N LEU A 12 -23.92 -18.99 -1.82
CA LEU A 12 -23.68 -20.43 -1.70
C LEU A 12 -24.89 -21.24 -2.17
N GLU A 13 -26.10 -20.76 -1.89
CA GLU A 13 -27.34 -21.40 -2.33
C GLU A 13 -27.48 -21.37 -3.86
N ILE A 14 -27.25 -20.23 -4.49
CA ILE A 14 -27.30 -20.10 -5.95
C ILE A 14 -26.20 -20.92 -6.62
N PHE A 15 -24.99 -20.95 -6.02
CA PHE A 15 -23.89 -21.80 -6.49
C PHE A 15 -24.26 -23.30 -6.46
N LEU A 16 -24.82 -23.77 -5.35
CA LEU A 16 -25.23 -25.17 -5.22
C LEU A 16 -26.40 -25.53 -6.14
N ARG A 17 -27.34 -24.61 -6.38
CA ARG A 17 -28.42 -24.80 -7.34
C ARG A 17 -27.90 -24.92 -8.78
N ASN A 18 -26.99 -24.04 -9.18
CA ASN A 18 -26.36 -24.14 -10.50
C ASN A 18 -25.60 -25.47 -10.66
N LEU A 19 -24.94 -25.94 -9.60
CA LEU A 19 -24.16 -27.17 -9.63
C LEU A 19 -25.01 -28.46 -9.59
N LEU A 20 -26.02 -28.52 -8.72
CA LEU A 20 -26.81 -29.74 -8.46
C LEU A 20 -28.07 -29.83 -9.30
N LEU A 21 -28.69 -28.69 -9.61
CA LEU A 21 -29.96 -28.61 -10.34
C LEU A 21 -29.78 -28.12 -11.79
N ASN A 22 -28.52 -27.88 -12.21
CA ASN A 22 -28.14 -27.44 -13.56
C ASN A 22 -28.85 -26.13 -13.99
N GLU A 23 -29.17 -25.28 -13.01
CA GLU A 23 -29.67 -23.92 -13.22
C GLU A 23 -28.55 -23.00 -13.75
N LYS A 24 -28.90 -21.89 -14.42
CA LYS A 24 -27.94 -20.97 -15.06
C LYS A 24 -28.05 -19.56 -14.50
N ASN A 25 -28.06 -19.43 -13.18
CA ASN A 25 -28.07 -18.13 -12.53
C ASN A 25 -26.69 -17.46 -12.65
N GLU A 26 -26.64 -16.15 -12.88
CA GLU A 26 -25.37 -15.40 -12.97
C GLU A 26 -24.74 -15.24 -11.59
N LEU A 27 -23.53 -15.79 -11.42
CA LEU A 27 -22.76 -15.70 -10.18
C LEU A 27 -21.77 -14.53 -10.25
N HIS A 28 -22.13 -13.41 -9.64
CA HIS A 28 -21.24 -12.26 -9.51
C HIS A 28 -20.33 -12.45 -8.29
N ASN A 29 -19.09 -12.91 -8.51
CA ASN A 29 -18.05 -13.06 -7.48
C ASN A 29 -17.53 -11.72 -6.90
N ARG A 30 -18.13 -10.59 -7.25
CA ARG A 30 -17.52 -9.26 -7.07
C ARG A 30 -18.00 -8.45 -5.88
N ASP A 31 -18.91 -8.99 -5.07
CA ASP A 31 -19.30 -8.39 -3.80
C ASP A 31 -18.98 -9.33 -2.64
N MET A 32 -17.72 -9.80 -2.57
CA MET A 32 -17.19 -10.28 -1.32
C MET A 32 -16.91 -9.06 -0.45
N HIS A 33 -17.91 -8.69 0.36
CA HIS A 33 -17.79 -7.72 1.43
C HIS A 33 -16.69 -8.22 2.39
N ILE A 34 -15.45 -7.76 2.20
CA ILE A 34 -14.37 -7.99 3.17
C ILE A 34 -14.64 -7.07 4.35
N SER A 35 -15.62 -7.43 5.18
CA SER A 35 -15.62 -7.08 6.60
C SER A 35 -15.09 -8.28 7.38
N GLY A 36 -13.86 -8.69 7.04
CA GLY A 36 -13.11 -9.68 7.79
C GLY A 36 -12.48 -9.00 9.00
N SER A 37 -13.02 -9.31 10.17
CA SER A 37 -12.48 -9.06 11.50
C SER A 37 -10.94 -8.92 11.51
N LEU A 38 -10.47 -7.68 11.55
CA LEU A 38 -9.09 -7.36 11.92
C LEU A 38 -8.99 -7.60 13.42
N ASN A 39 -8.51 -8.78 13.83
CA ASN A 39 -7.88 -8.97 15.14
C ASN A 39 -7.18 -10.32 15.20
N THR A 40 -5.92 -10.36 14.75
CA THR A 40 -4.86 -10.98 15.57
C THR A 40 -3.55 -10.22 15.31
N ALA A 41 -2.92 -9.83 16.42
CA ALA A 41 -1.63 -9.14 16.52
C ALA A 41 -1.61 -7.67 16.09
N LYS A 42 -2.14 -6.81 16.96
CA LYS A 42 -1.50 -5.57 17.44
C LYS A 42 -0.45 -5.00 16.46
N VAL A 43 -0.91 -4.45 15.34
CA VAL A 43 -0.12 -3.49 14.60
C VAL A 43 -0.56 -2.17 15.20
N ASP A 44 0.33 -1.53 15.96
CA ASP A 44 0.10 -0.21 16.52
C ASP A 44 -0.36 0.71 15.39
N ILE A 45 -1.68 0.93 15.37
CA ILE A 45 -2.31 2.06 14.73
C ILE A 45 -1.99 3.23 15.66
N GLU A 46 -0.75 3.67 15.64
CA GLU A 46 -0.46 5.09 15.75
C GLU A 46 -0.74 5.60 14.32
N ASN A 47 -1.97 5.89 13.91
CA ASN A 47 -2.70 7.11 14.23
C ASN A 47 -1.87 8.14 15.00
N THR A 48 -0.67 8.44 14.49
CA THR A 48 -0.21 9.82 14.53
C THR A 48 -1.11 10.54 13.53
N GLU A 49 -2.15 11.15 14.07
CA GLU A 49 -2.79 12.34 13.53
C GLU A 49 -1.65 13.31 13.17
N VAL A 50 -1.12 13.20 11.95
CA VAL A 50 -0.07 14.10 11.48
C VAL A 50 -0.78 15.31 10.91
N ASP A 51 -0.73 16.36 11.72
CA ASP A 51 -1.06 17.73 11.42
C ASP A 51 -0.54 18.10 10.02
N ILE A 52 -1.46 18.46 9.13
CA ILE A 52 -1.25 18.75 7.72
C ILE A 52 -0.36 20.00 7.61
N GLN A 53 0.96 19.80 7.56
CA GLN A 53 1.91 20.84 7.23
C GLN A 53 2.21 20.75 5.73
N ASN A 54 1.45 21.52 4.93
CA ASN A 54 1.52 21.89 3.50
C ASN A 54 2.54 21.25 2.53
N THR A 55 3.74 20.89 2.96
CA THR A 55 4.76 20.15 2.18
C THR A 55 4.38 18.70 1.90
N GLU A 56 3.47 18.11 2.69
CA GLU A 56 3.01 16.72 2.52
C GLU A 56 2.08 16.53 1.30
N VAL A 57 1.43 17.61 0.86
CA VAL A 57 0.42 17.62 -0.22
C VAL A 57 1.02 17.29 -1.59
N ASP A 58 2.26 17.71 -1.86
CA ASP A 58 2.92 17.46 -3.16
C ASP A 58 3.31 15.98 -3.35
N ILE A 59 3.68 15.30 -2.26
CA ILE A 59 3.99 13.87 -2.33
C ILE A 59 2.72 13.05 -2.37
N GLU A 60 1.72 13.38 -1.55
CA GLU A 60 0.49 12.61 -1.54
C GLU A 60 -0.20 12.65 -2.91
N SER A 61 -0.24 13.81 -3.56
CA SER A 61 -0.73 13.97 -4.93
C SER A 61 0.09 13.17 -5.96
N THR A 62 1.43 13.28 -5.96
CA THR A 62 2.27 12.47 -6.86
C THR A 62 2.14 10.97 -6.61
N LEU A 63 1.94 10.52 -5.37
CA LEU A 63 1.72 9.10 -5.05
C LEU A 63 0.36 8.61 -5.55
N LEU A 64 -0.68 9.45 -5.46
CA LEU A 64 -2.02 9.18 -5.96
C LEU A 64 -2.02 9.06 -7.49
N GLU A 65 -1.39 10.01 -8.18
CA GLU A 65 -1.25 10.01 -9.65
C GLU A 65 -0.47 8.80 -10.16
N LYS A 66 0.56 8.38 -9.42
CA LYS A 66 1.42 7.26 -9.80
C LYS A 66 0.80 5.88 -9.50
N ASN A 67 -0.49 5.80 -9.11
CA ASN A 67 -1.22 4.55 -8.86
C ASN A 67 -0.44 3.56 -7.98
N LEU A 68 0.04 4.03 -6.83
CA LEU A 68 0.73 3.18 -5.87
C LEU A 68 -0.26 2.42 -4.98
N SER A 69 0.10 1.20 -4.59
CA SER A 69 -0.62 0.52 -3.52
C SER A 69 -0.47 1.32 -2.22
N ILE A 70 -1.54 1.40 -1.42
CA ILE A 70 -1.58 2.09 -0.12
C ILE A 70 -0.38 1.70 0.77
N LYS A 71 0.00 0.41 0.78
CA LYS A 71 1.18 -0.07 1.52
C LYS A 71 2.48 0.56 1.04
N THR A 72 2.62 0.73 -0.28
CA THR A 72 3.82 1.32 -0.89
C THR A 72 3.86 2.83 -0.64
N ALA A 73 2.71 3.52 -0.72
CA ALA A 73 2.60 4.93 -0.38
C ALA A 73 3.04 5.20 1.08
N ASN A 74 2.57 4.39 2.03
CA ASN A 74 3.00 4.49 3.43
C ASN A 74 4.50 4.27 3.63
N HIS A 75 5.10 3.31 2.91
CA HIS A 75 6.55 3.12 2.94
C HIS A 75 7.31 4.31 2.37
N VAL A 76 6.81 4.91 1.28
CA VAL A 76 7.40 6.11 0.69
C VAL A 76 7.30 7.29 1.64
N ARG A 77 6.14 7.51 2.28
CA ARG A 77 5.94 8.56 3.28
C ARG A 77 6.95 8.46 4.43
N LYS A 78 7.08 7.28 5.07
CA LYS A 78 8.08 7.04 6.12
C LYS A 78 9.52 7.31 5.67
N LEU A 79 9.83 6.97 4.42
CA LEU A 79 11.14 7.23 3.85
C LEU A 79 11.34 8.74 3.62
N PHE A 80 10.32 9.43 3.13
CA PHE A 80 10.36 10.86 2.89
C PHE A 80 10.43 11.68 4.19
N GLU A 81 9.66 11.32 5.22
CA GLU A 81 9.75 11.93 6.55
C GLU A 81 11.18 11.88 7.11
N LYS A 82 11.94 10.83 6.77
CA LYS A 82 13.31 10.66 7.24
C LYS A 82 14.35 11.40 6.40
N PHE A 83 14.23 11.39 5.08
CA PHE A 83 15.28 11.85 4.16
C PHE A 83 14.93 13.17 3.45
N GLY A 84 13.65 13.52 3.30
CA GLY A 84 13.21 14.68 2.53
C GLY A 84 13.73 14.69 1.10
N TYR A 85 13.73 15.85 0.45
CA TYR A 85 14.21 16.00 -0.93
C TYR A 85 15.73 16.10 -1.07
N ASP A 86 16.41 16.61 -0.04
CA ASP A 86 17.82 16.99 -0.16
C ASP A 86 18.78 15.91 0.37
N GLU A 87 18.30 14.91 1.12
CA GLU A 87 19.14 13.84 1.65
C GLU A 87 19.26 12.64 0.70
N VAL A 88 20.46 12.07 0.66
CA VAL A 88 20.79 10.91 -0.17
C VAL A 88 20.71 9.64 0.65
N PHE A 89 19.91 8.69 0.21
CA PHE A 89 19.75 7.38 0.86
C PHE A 89 20.15 6.23 -0.07
N GLY A 90 20.28 5.04 0.51
CA GLY A 90 20.59 3.82 -0.23
C GLY A 90 19.88 2.62 0.37
N ARG A 91 20.12 1.44 -0.20
CA ARG A 91 19.43 0.19 0.19
C ARG A 91 19.48 -0.11 1.69
N SER A 92 20.63 0.07 2.33
CA SER A 92 20.78 -0.19 3.77
C SER A 92 19.97 0.76 4.64
N ALA A 93 19.84 2.02 4.22
CA ALA A 93 19.01 3.01 4.88
C ALA A 93 17.53 2.64 4.73
N VAL A 94 17.10 2.29 3.52
CA VAL A 94 15.74 1.84 3.24
C VAL A 94 15.36 0.64 4.10
N MET A 95 16.22 -0.38 4.20
CA MET A 95 15.96 -1.55 5.05
C MET A 95 15.73 -1.17 6.52
N LYS A 96 16.47 -0.18 7.05
CA LYS A 96 16.31 0.27 8.45
C LYS A 96 15.01 1.05 8.69
N VAL A 97 14.42 1.65 7.67
CA VAL A 97 13.23 2.51 7.82
C VAL A 97 11.94 1.73 7.62
N ILE A 98 11.89 0.90 6.57
CA ILE A 98 10.67 0.21 6.15
C ILE A 98 10.68 -1.30 6.45
N ASP A 99 11.61 -1.76 7.30
CA ASP A 99 11.79 -3.16 7.74
C ASP A 99 11.64 -4.19 6.60
N LEU A 100 12.18 -3.85 5.43
CA LEU A 100 12.16 -4.73 4.28
C LEU A 100 13.40 -5.62 4.28
N LYS A 101 13.20 -6.90 3.95
CA LYS A 101 14.31 -7.80 3.60
C LYS A 101 15.07 -7.24 2.40
N GLN A 102 16.35 -7.61 2.30
CA GLN A 102 17.27 -7.10 1.30
C GLN A 102 16.67 -7.12 -0.12
N SER A 103 16.17 -8.27 -0.60
CA SER A 103 15.54 -8.40 -1.93
C SER A 103 14.35 -7.43 -2.13
N GLY A 104 13.50 -7.29 -1.11
CA GLY A 104 12.36 -6.37 -1.11
C GLY A 104 12.79 -4.91 -1.25
N ALA A 105 13.82 -4.49 -0.52
CA ALA A 105 14.33 -3.12 -0.60
C ALA A 105 14.87 -2.77 -2.01
N SER A 106 15.50 -3.71 -2.71
CA SER A 106 15.93 -3.48 -4.10
C SER A 106 14.76 -3.33 -5.05
N LYS A 107 13.78 -4.24 -4.97
CA LYS A 107 12.60 -4.18 -5.84
C LYS A 107 11.80 -2.89 -5.58
N PHE A 108 11.69 -2.49 -4.32
CA PHE A 108 11.07 -1.23 -3.93
C PHE A 108 11.78 -0.03 -4.57
N LEU A 109 13.11 0.09 -4.43
CA LEU A 109 13.89 1.17 -5.06
C LEU A 109 13.75 1.18 -6.58
N SER A 110 13.83 0.02 -7.24
CA SER A 110 13.60 -0.09 -8.69
C SER A 110 12.21 0.40 -9.10
N ASN A 111 11.17 0.06 -8.34
CA ASN A 111 9.81 0.53 -8.60
C ASN A 111 9.68 2.06 -8.44
N LEU A 112 10.34 2.65 -7.44
CA LEU A 112 10.32 4.11 -7.25
C LEU A 112 11.05 4.86 -8.37
N VAL A 113 12.16 4.31 -8.86
CA VAL A 113 12.87 4.86 -10.03
C VAL A 113 12.00 4.76 -11.28
N GLN A 114 11.36 3.61 -11.53
CA GLN A 114 10.46 3.43 -12.68
C GLN A 114 9.26 4.37 -12.65
N LYS A 115 8.77 4.69 -11.46
CA LYS A 115 7.68 5.64 -11.26
C LYS A 115 8.17 7.09 -11.19
N ASP A 116 9.45 7.36 -11.40
CA ASP A 116 10.02 8.71 -11.40
C ASP A 116 9.73 9.47 -10.08
N ILE A 117 9.84 8.77 -8.95
CA ILE A 117 9.69 9.34 -7.60
C ILE A 117 11.06 9.66 -7.00
N ILE A 118 12.07 8.85 -7.35
CA ILE A 118 13.45 9.01 -6.88
C ILE A 118 14.39 8.93 -8.08
N GLU A 119 15.53 9.59 -7.96
CA GLU A 119 16.57 9.56 -8.98
C GLU A 119 17.91 9.07 -8.41
N PRO A 120 18.71 8.34 -9.20
CA PRO A 120 20.05 7.92 -8.78
C PRO A 120 20.98 9.13 -8.67
N VAL A 121 21.83 9.14 -7.65
CA VAL A 121 22.78 10.23 -7.39
C VAL A 121 24.20 9.78 -7.69
N SER A 122 24.90 10.51 -8.56
CA SER A 122 26.33 10.31 -8.81
C SER A 122 27.20 10.97 -7.72
N GLY A 123 28.44 10.52 -7.56
CA GLY A 123 29.39 11.10 -6.59
C GLY A 123 29.28 10.59 -5.14
N HIS A 124 28.23 9.85 -4.78
CA HIS A 124 28.00 9.34 -3.41
C HIS A 124 28.23 7.83 -3.25
N GLY A 125 28.85 7.21 -4.26
CA GLY A 125 28.98 5.75 -4.38
C GLY A 125 27.81 5.09 -5.11
N LYS A 126 27.95 3.79 -5.41
CA LYS A 126 26.94 3.04 -6.17
C LYS A 126 25.66 2.83 -5.35
N GLY A 127 24.50 2.87 -6.01
CA GLY A 127 23.21 2.52 -5.39
C GLY A 127 22.69 3.56 -4.40
N LYS A 128 22.93 4.84 -4.71
CA LYS A 128 22.45 6.00 -3.95
C LYS A 128 21.33 6.70 -4.72
N TYR A 129 20.34 7.16 -3.98
CA TYR A 129 19.12 7.76 -4.50
C TYR A 129 18.74 8.97 -3.65
N LYS A 130 17.99 9.90 -4.25
CA LYS A 130 17.31 11.00 -3.56
C LYS A 130 15.90 11.16 -4.13
N PHE A 131 15.01 11.80 -3.39
CA PHE A 131 13.69 12.13 -3.89
C PHE A 131 13.76 13.19 -4.99
N LYS A 132 12.95 13.01 -6.02
CA LYS A 132 12.82 13.96 -7.13
C LYS A 132 11.79 15.03 -6.72
N LYS A 133 12.17 16.30 -6.86
CA LYS A 133 11.26 17.45 -6.68
C LYS A 133 10.27 17.53 -7.83
#